data_AF-A0A811SFF1-F1
#
_entry.id   AF-A0A811SFF1-F1
#
_cell.length_a   1.000
_cell.length_b   1.000
_cell.length_c   1.000
_cell.angle_alpha   90.00
_cell.angle_beta   90.00
_cell.angle_gamma   90.00
#
_symmetry.space_group_name_H-M   'P 1'
#
loop_
_entity.id
_entity.type
_entity.pdbx_description
1 polymer ?
#
loop_
_entity_poly.entity_id
_entity_poly.type
_entity_poly.pdbx_seq_one_letter_code
_entity_poly.pdbx_strand_id
1 'polypeptide(L)'
;MPPPAPGSNDTPVAERWASLPEDLIRLVSSRVLAGDLLDYVRFRAVCGSWRSATASPRGRGVFDPRFHPRRWMMLPEDHGLHPGHPHLRGYIRFLNLDTGTFVRAHLPLFSDHCAVDSVDGLLVLLRDQDSAVRLVHPFTGDIVELPPLATVLPQLGILLDSLPAPHRIKRLAESICSSVSFSGGTITVMLALHRYGLCHPGPAMDSVKLEIFQIDPPVKEGVGSGYVLHPPKLIATVPDGNLIMPVHLVECDSEVLVLGYKDMTWSQIAVFKLTDLVMQRNRGLVFGRE
;
A
#
# COMPACT_ATOMS: atom_id res chain seq x y z
N MET A 1 -35.34 -27.32 58.54
CA MET A 1 -34.95 -27.02 57.15
C MET A 1 -34.38 -25.62 57.16
N PRO A 2 -33.08 -25.39 56.85
CA PRO A 2 -32.58 -24.03 56.72
C PRO A 2 -33.14 -23.40 55.44
N PRO A 3 -33.27 -22.06 55.37
CA PRO A 3 -33.70 -21.39 54.16
C PRO A 3 -32.64 -21.57 53.05
N PRO A 4 -33.03 -21.62 51.77
CA PRO A 4 -32.07 -21.66 50.67
C PRO A 4 -31.24 -20.37 50.68
N ALA A 5 -29.93 -20.52 50.53
CA ALA A 5 -29.00 -19.40 50.42
C ALA A 5 -29.40 -18.49 49.22
N PRO A 6 -29.29 -17.15 49.35
CA PRO A 6 -29.56 -16.25 48.24
C PRO A 6 -28.60 -16.58 47.11
N GLY A 7 -29.17 -16.89 45.94
CA GLY A 7 -28.42 -17.25 44.74
C GLY A 7 -27.40 -16.16 44.40
N SER A 8 -26.12 -16.51 44.47
CA SER A 8 -25.04 -15.72 43.92
C SER A 8 -25.14 -15.79 42.39
N ASN A 9 -25.99 -14.96 41.79
CA ASN A 9 -25.98 -14.67 40.35
C ASN A 9 -24.79 -13.77 39.97
N ASP A 10 -23.63 -14.01 40.58
CA ASP A 10 -22.37 -13.46 40.12
C ASP A 10 -21.80 -14.40 39.07
N THR A 11 -22.50 -14.47 37.93
CA THR A 11 -21.81 -14.79 36.68
C THR A 11 -20.61 -13.85 36.59
N PRO A 12 -19.38 -14.38 36.54
CA PRO A 12 -18.18 -13.57 36.42
C PRO A 12 -18.37 -12.54 35.31
N VAL A 13 -17.88 -11.31 35.51
CA VAL A 13 -18.01 -10.23 34.51
C VAL A 13 -17.61 -10.70 33.10
N ALA A 14 -16.60 -11.58 33.00
CA ALA A 14 -16.19 -12.21 31.75
C ALA A 14 -17.31 -13.02 31.05
N GLU A 15 -18.14 -13.75 31.78
CA GLU A 15 -19.28 -14.50 31.24
C GLU A 15 -20.41 -13.57 30.74
N ARG A 16 -20.60 -12.43 31.41
CA ARG A 16 -21.57 -11.40 30.97
C ARG A 16 -21.15 -10.74 29.67
N TRP A 17 -19.85 -10.49 29.45
CA TRP A 17 -19.34 -9.99 28.17
C TRP A 17 -19.36 -11.06 27.07
N ALA A 18 -19.05 -12.32 27.40
CA ALA A 18 -19.10 -13.43 26.44
C ALA A 18 -20.52 -13.71 25.90
N SER A 19 -21.56 -13.35 26.67
CA SER A 19 -22.99 -13.53 26.34
C SER A 19 -23.67 -12.29 25.77
N LEU A 20 -22.89 -11.25 25.40
CA LEU A 20 -23.43 -10.02 24.81
C LEU A 20 -24.21 -10.33 23.50
N PRO A 21 -25.38 -9.72 23.28
CA PRO A 21 -26.11 -9.83 22.02
C PRO A 21 -25.24 -9.49 20.79
N GLU A 22 -25.39 -10.26 19.70
CA GLU A 22 -24.50 -10.13 18.54
C GLU A 22 -24.58 -8.75 17.86
N ASP A 23 -25.73 -8.10 17.90
CA ASP A 23 -25.95 -6.74 17.38
C ASP A 23 -25.11 -5.71 18.13
N LEU A 24 -25.02 -5.82 19.45
CA LEU A 24 -24.13 -4.98 20.26
C LEU A 24 -22.67 -5.28 19.99
N ILE A 25 -22.30 -6.56 19.86
CA ILE A 25 -20.93 -6.94 19.48
C ILE A 25 -20.57 -6.31 18.13
N ARG A 26 -21.45 -6.41 17.13
CA ARG A 26 -21.24 -5.82 15.80
C ARG A 26 -21.11 -4.31 15.88
N LEU A 27 -21.98 -3.64 16.63
CA LEU A 27 -21.93 -2.18 16.82
C LEU A 27 -20.59 -1.75 17.43
N VAL A 28 -20.17 -2.34 18.55
CA VAL A 28 -18.89 -2.01 19.20
C VAL A 28 -17.72 -2.32 18.26
N SER A 29 -17.74 -3.49 17.63
CA SER A 29 -16.67 -3.91 16.71
C SER A 29 -16.51 -2.95 15.53
N SER A 30 -17.60 -2.37 15.02
CA SER A 30 -17.54 -1.39 13.94
C SER A 30 -16.83 -0.09 14.36
N ARG A 31 -17.01 0.32 15.62
CA ARG A 31 -16.34 1.50 16.19
C ARG A 31 -14.87 1.22 16.46
N VAL A 32 -14.54 0.04 16.97
CA VAL A 32 -13.14 -0.39 17.17
C VAL A 32 -12.42 -0.46 15.82
N LEU A 33 -13.05 -1.05 14.79
CA LEU A 33 -12.48 -1.16 13.45
C LEU A 33 -12.24 0.19 12.78
N ALA A 34 -13.12 1.17 13.01
CA ALA A 34 -12.94 2.53 12.52
C ALA A 34 -11.73 3.25 13.14
N GLY A 35 -11.22 2.77 14.27
CA GLY A 35 -10.01 3.28 14.92
C GLY A 35 -8.76 2.56 14.44
N ASP A 36 -8.55 1.32 14.90
CA ASP A 36 -7.34 0.55 14.64
C ASP A 36 -7.64 -0.93 14.33
N LEU A 37 -6.99 -1.44 13.27
CA LEU A 37 -7.16 -2.81 12.82
C LEU A 37 -6.68 -3.84 13.85
N LEU A 38 -5.54 -3.61 14.50
CA LEU A 38 -4.98 -4.55 15.45
C LEU A 38 -5.83 -4.62 16.71
N ASP A 39 -6.39 -3.49 17.16
CA ASP A 39 -7.36 -3.47 18.25
C ASP A 39 -8.65 -4.20 17.87
N TYR A 40 -9.13 -4.08 16.63
CA TYR A 40 -10.22 -4.89 16.13
C TYR A 40 -9.88 -6.39 16.15
N VAL A 41 -8.68 -6.78 15.71
CA VAL A 41 -8.24 -8.19 15.77
C VAL A 41 -8.16 -8.69 17.21
N ARG A 42 -7.67 -7.89 18.16
CA ARG A 42 -7.67 -8.20 19.60
C ARG A 42 -9.08 -8.33 20.16
N PHE A 43 -9.99 -7.43 19.81
CA PHE A 43 -11.41 -7.50 20.16
C PHE A 43 -12.03 -8.82 19.71
N ARG A 44 -11.74 -9.25 18.48
CA ARG A 44 -12.20 -10.54 17.94
C ARG A 44 -11.56 -11.76 18.63
N ALA A 45 -10.45 -11.58 19.33
CA ALA A 45 -9.74 -12.66 19.99
C ALA A 45 -10.25 -12.97 21.40
N VAL A 46 -11.20 -12.19 21.94
CA VAL A 46 -11.76 -12.35 23.29
C VAL A 46 -12.38 -13.74 23.49
N CYS A 47 -13.33 -14.14 22.64
CA CYS A 47 -13.95 -15.47 22.69
C CYS A 47 -14.51 -15.90 21.33
N GLY A 48 -14.97 -17.16 21.24
CA GLY A 48 -15.55 -17.72 20.01
C GLY A 48 -16.79 -16.97 19.52
N SER A 49 -17.70 -16.59 20.43
CA SER A 49 -18.93 -15.83 20.12
C SER A 49 -18.62 -14.47 19.49
N TRP A 50 -17.66 -13.73 20.06
CA TRP A 50 -17.26 -12.43 19.53
C TRP A 50 -16.57 -12.58 18.17
N ARG A 51 -15.73 -13.61 18.02
CA ARG A 51 -15.07 -13.93 16.76
C ARG A 51 -16.06 -14.26 15.64
N SER A 52 -17.15 -14.98 15.94
CA SER A 52 -18.17 -15.39 14.98
C SER A 52 -19.15 -14.26 14.65
N ALA A 53 -19.48 -13.39 15.61
CA ALA A 53 -20.39 -12.27 15.39
C ALA A 53 -19.81 -11.17 14.48
N THR A 54 -18.49 -11.13 14.32
CA THR A 54 -17.74 -10.05 13.64
C THR A 54 -17.10 -10.50 12.33
N ALA A 55 -16.95 -9.57 11.39
CA ALA A 55 -16.36 -9.86 10.09
C ALA A 55 -14.86 -10.24 10.21
N SER A 56 -14.45 -11.31 9.54
CA SER A 56 -13.04 -11.71 9.52
C SER A 56 -12.25 -10.88 8.50
N PRO A 57 -11.09 -10.30 8.87
CA PRO A 57 -10.23 -9.60 7.93
C PRO A 57 -9.50 -10.56 6.96
N ARG A 58 -9.33 -11.83 7.34
CA ARG A 58 -8.65 -12.84 6.51
C ARG A 58 -9.36 -13.05 5.17
N GLY A 59 -8.61 -13.05 4.07
CA GLY A 59 -9.12 -13.19 2.71
C GLY A 59 -9.84 -11.94 2.18
N ARG A 60 -9.88 -10.87 2.97
CA ARG A 60 -10.56 -9.60 2.63
C ARG A 60 -9.71 -8.38 2.95
N GLY A 61 -8.55 -8.54 3.58
CA GLY A 61 -7.73 -7.44 4.08
C GLY A 61 -7.31 -6.48 2.97
N VAL A 62 -6.95 -7.00 1.80
CA VAL A 62 -6.62 -6.13 0.66
C VAL A 62 -7.87 -5.51 0.03
N PHE A 63 -8.95 -6.28 -0.15
CA PHE A 63 -10.14 -5.85 -0.91
C PHE A 63 -11.14 -4.98 -0.14
N ASP A 64 -11.21 -5.10 1.19
CA ASP A 64 -12.16 -4.37 2.03
C ASP A 64 -11.41 -3.25 2.77
N PRO A 65 -11.59 -1.97 2.37
CA PRO A 65 -10.84 -0.85 2.91
C PRO A 65 -10.98 -0.62 4.41
N ARG A 66 -12.03 -1.19 5.01
CA ARG A 66 -12.24 -1.13 6.46
C ARG A 66 -11.18 -1.91 7.22
N PHE A 67 -10.55 -2.90 6.58
CA PHE A 67 -9.46 -3.67 7.18
C PHE A 67 -8.08 -3.09 6.88
N HIS A 68 -7.96 -1.99 6.15
CA HIS A 68 -6.65 -1.41 5.84
C HIS A 68 -6.02 -0.81 7.09
N PRO A 69 -4.73 -1.09 7.38
CA PRO A 69 -4.06 -0.58 8.56
C PRO A 69 -3.53 0.85 8.30
N ARG A 70 -4.43 1.79 7.97
CA ARG A 70 -4.11 3.16 7.50
C ARG A 70 -3.24 3.98 8.47
N ARG A 71 -3.26 3.62 9.75
CA ARG A 71 -2.47 4.26 10.81
C ARG A 71 -1.11 3.60 11.02
N TRP A 72 -0.77 2.58 10.24
CA TRP A 72 0.50 1.85 10.36
C TRP A 72 1.40 2.15 9.18
N MET A 73 2.56 2.71 9.49
CA MET A 73 3.62 2.98 8.52
C MET A 73 4.71 1.92 8.64
N MET A 74 5.10 1.32 7.52
CA MET A 74 6.30 0.48 7.46
C MET A 74 7.53 1.35 7.73
N LEU A 75 8.36 0.96 8.70
CA LEU A 75 9.58 1.70 8.98
C LEU A 75 10.74 1.17 8.13
N PRO A 76 11.58 2.07 7.59
CA PRO A 76 12.91 1.67 7.17
C PRO A 76 13.67 1.17 8.40
N GLU A 77 14.46 0.13 8.23
CA GLU A 77 15.18 -0.48 9.35
C GLU A 77 16.51 0.26 9.55
N ASP A 78 16.81 0.60 10.81
CA ASP A 78 18.00 1.38 11.17
C ASP A 78 19.30 0.75 10.63
N HIS A 79 20.31 1.59 10.40
CA HIS A 79 21.60 1.23 9.79
C HIS A 79 21.56 0.93 8.28
N GLY A 80 20.60 1.51 7.55
CA GLY A 80 20.50 1.36 6.09
C GLY A 80 19.95 0.00 5.66
N LEU A 81 19.34 -0.74 6.58
CA LEU A 81 18.65 -1.99 6.27
C LEU A 81 17.29 -1.64 5.64
N HIS A 82 17.06 -2.09 4.42
CA HIS A 82 15.75 -1.93 3.79
C HIS A 82 14.83 -3.08 4.19
N PRO A 83 13.50 -2.88 4.15
CA PRO A 83 12.54 -3.95 4.33
C PRO A 83 12.91 -5.13 3.44
N GLY A 84 13.17 -6.27 4.08
CA GLY A 84 13.57 -7.51 3.44
C GLY A 84 15.04 -7.88 3.39
N HIS A 85 15.89 -7.05 3.98
CA HIS A 85 17.27 -7.42 4.21
C HIS A 85 17.39 -8.78 4.94
N PRO A 86 18.30 -9.69 4.53
CA PRO A 86 18.40 -11.04 5.10
C PRO A 86 18.54 -11.08 6.64
N HIS A 87 19.18 -10.06 7.23
CA HIS A 87 19.34 -9.96 8.68
C HIS A 87 18.02 -9.75 9.43
N LEU A 88 17.00 -9.23 8.75
CA LEU A 88 15.65 -9.05 9.29
C LEU A 88 14.87 -10.37 9.36
N ARG A 89 15.33 -11.42 8.63
CA ARG A 89 14.69 -12.75 8.57
C ARG A 89 13.21 -12.68 8.25
N GLY A 90 12.84 -11.81 7.31
CA GLY A 90 11.46 -11.57 6.91
C GLY A 90 10.63 -10.80 7.94
N TYR A 91 11.20 -10.27 9.02
CA TYR A 91 10.43 -9.48 9.97
C TYR A 91 10.61 -7.99 9.78
N ILE A 92 9.51 -7.27 9.68
CA ILE A 92 9.49 -5.83 9.40
C ILE A 92 8.78 -5.10 10.54
N ARG A 93 9.31 -3.93 10.93
CA ARG A 93 8.68 -3.05 11.92
C ARG A 93 7.66 -2.11 11.28
N PHE A 94 6.57 -1.91 11.98
CA PHE A 94 5.54 -0.94 11.66
C PHE A 94 5.33 0.00 12.85
N LEU A 95 5.19 1.28 12.56
CA LEU A 95 4.88 2.34 13.51
C LEU A 95 3.41 2.71 13.39
N ASN A 96 2.71 2.72 14.52
CA ASN A 96 1.40 3.35 14.60
C ASN A 96 1.57 4.87 14.70
N LEU A 97 1.02 5.60 13.73
CA LEU A 97 1.18 7.04 13.59
C LEU A 97 0.42 7.84 14.66
N ASP A 98 -0.64 7.28 15.25
CA ASP A 98 -1.44 7.96 16.27
C ASP A 98 -0.85 7.79 17.67
N THR A 99 -0.31 6.59 17.96
CA THR A 99 0.12 6.20 19.31
C THR A 99 1.64 6.12 19.48
N GLY A 100 2.40 6.12 18.38
CA GLY A 100 3.85 5.90 18.40
C GLY A 100 4.25 4.47 18.76
N THR A 101 3.29 3.52 18.77
CA THR A 101 3.55 2.12 19.13
C THR A 101 4.19 1.36 17.98
N PHE A 102 5.08 0.42 18.30
CA PHE A 102 5.76 -0.41 17.30
C PHE A 102 5.24 -1.84 17.34
N VAL A 103 5.03 -2.42 16.16
CA VAL A 103 4.76 -3.85 16.00
C VAL A 103 5.71 -4.44 14.97
N ARG A 104 5.93 -5.76 15.07
CA ARG A 104 6.77 -6.52 14.15
C ARG A 104 5.90 -7.54 13.44
N ALA A 105 5.85 -7.48 12.11
CA ALA A 105 5.13 -8.45 11.28
C ALA A 105 6.12 -9.38 10.57
N HIS A 106 5.77 -10.66 10.43
CA HIS A 106 6.56 -11.61 9.65
C HIS A 106 6.03 -11.68 8.22
N LEU A 107 6.82 -11.17 7.29
CA LEU A 107 6.58 -11.10 5.86
C LEU A 107 7.72 -11.82 5.11
N PRO A 108 7.64 -13.15 4.98
CA PRO A 108 8.70 -13.95 4.37
C PRO A 108 8.90 -13.64 2.87
N LEU A 109 7.91 -13.02 2.22
CA LEU A 109 7.95 -12.60 0.81
C LEU A 109 9.15 -11.71 0.48
N PHE A 110 9.70 -11.02 1.46
CA PHE A 110 10.86 -10.17 1.27
C PHE A 110 12.17 -10.90 0.91
N SER A 111 12.19 -12.24 0.89
CA SER A 111 13.33 -13.00 0.37
C SER A 111 13.58 -12.83 -1.13
N ASP A 112 12.54 -12.51 -1.88
CA ASP A 112 12.53 -12.42 -3.35
C ASP A 112 11.67 -11.24 -3.85
N HIS A 113 11.37 -10.29 -2.95
CA HIS A 113 10.60 -9.10 -3.26
C HIS A 113 11.21 -7.85 -2.63
N CYS A 114 11.11 -6.73 -3.33
CA CYS A 114 11.46 -5.40 -2.85
C CYS A 114 10.20 -4.58 -2.57
N ALA A 115 10.20 -3.78 -1.50
CA ALA A 115 9.13 -2.81 -1.26
C ALA A 115 9.27 -1.61 -2.20
N VAL A 116 8.16 -1.25 -2.84
CA VAL A 116 8.03 -0.07 -3.70
C VAL A 116 7.47 1.10 -2.91
N ASP A 117 6.31 0.88 -2.29
CA ASP A 117 5.55 1.93 -1.63
C ASP A 117 4.64 1.34 -0.55
N SER A 118 4.08 2.21 0.29
CA SER A 118 2.98 1.87 1.18
C SER A 118 1.79 2.78 0.94
N VAL A 119 0.67 2.17 0.55
CA VAL A 119 -0.57 2.89 0.21
C VAL A 119 -1.68 2.42 1.14
N ASP A 120 -2.29 3.34 1.88
CA ASP A 120 -3.32 3.03 2.89
C ASP A 120 -2.89 1.99 3.95
N GLY A 121 -1.58 1.87 4.21
CA GLY A 121 -1.00 0.86 5.11
C GLY A 121 -0.86 -0.53 4.48
N LEU A 122 -1.27 -0.72 3.22
CA LEU A 122 -0.88 -1.87 2.41
C LEU A 122 0.53 -1.67 1.84
N LEU A 123 1.19 -2.76 1.47
CA LEU A 123 2.50 -2.73 0.84
C LEU A 123 2.40 -3.05 -0.65
N VAL A 124 3.03 -2.23 -1.48
CA VAL A 124 3.26 -2.55 -2.90
C VAL A 124 4.65 -3.15 -3.00
N LEU A 125 4.73 -4.40 -3.44
CA LEU A 125 5.98 -5.14 -3.59
C LEU A 125 6.26 -5.46 -5.06
N LEU A 126 7.52 -5.47 -5.44
CA LEU A 126 8.01 -5.98 -6.73
C LEU A 126 8.77 -7.28 -6.53
N ARG A 127 8.43 -8.31 -7.30
CA ARG A 127 9.16 -9.57 -7.31
C ARG A 127 10.47 -9.44 -8.10
N ASP A 128 11.54 -10.00 -7.56
CA ASP A 128 12.88 -9.87 -8.11
C ASP A 128 13.05 -10.56 -9.48
N GLN A 129 12.38 -11.70 -9.70
CA GLN A 129 12.62 -12.52 -10.89
C GLN A 129 11.97 -11.96 -12.15
N ASP A 130 10.77 -11.39 -12.03
CA ASP A 130 9.96 -11.02 -13.20
C ASP A 130 9.23 -9.68 -13.06
N SER A 131 9.51 -8.91 -11.99
CA SER A 131 8.84 -7.62 -11.71
C SER A 131 7.32 -7.71 -11.58
N ALA A 132 6.78 -8.88 -11.20
CA ALA A 132 5.39 -8.99 -10.78
C ALA A 132 5.10 -8.04 -9.62
N VAL A 133 4.03 -7.26 -9.73
CA VAL A 133 3.59 -6.36 -8.65
C VAL A 133 2.67 -7.15 -7.72
N ARG A 134 2.84 -6.99 -6.42
CA ARG A 134 1.96 -7.57 -5.41
C ARG A 134 1.50 -6.49 -4.45
N LEU A 135 0.19 -6.40 -4.25
CA LEU A 135 -0.39 -5.61 -3.17
C LEU A 135 -0.61 -6.54 -1.97
N VAL A 136 0.02 -6.24 -0.85
CA VAL A 136 0.09 -7.12 0.32
C VAL A 136 -0.47 -6.42 1.54
N HIS A 137 -1.36 -7.10 2.25
CA HIS A 137 -1.77 -6.66 3.57
C HIS A 137 -0.80 -7.20 4.65
N PRO A 138 -0.05 -6.33 5.35
CA PRO A 138 1.08 -6.75 6.18
C PRO A 138 0.70 -7.64 7.38
N PHE A 139 -0.50 -7.49 7.94
CA PHE A 139 -0.94 -8.24 9.12
C PHE A 139 -1.83 -9.46 8.86
N THR A 140 -2.59 -9.50 7.75
CA THR A 140 -3.41 -10.66 7.39
C THR A 140 -2.67 -11.64 6.49
N GLY A 141 -1.65 -11.17 5.77
CA GLY A 141 -0.94 -11.95 4.75
C GLY A 141 -1.76 -12.11 3.46
N ASP A 142 -2.85 -11.36 3.30
CA ASP A 142 -3.62 -11.36 2.05
C ASP A 142 -2.79 -10.69 0.95
N ILE A 143 -2.80 -11.28 -0.25
CA ILE A 143 -2.01 -10.86 -1.40
C ILE A 143 -2.93 -10.74 -2.61
N VAL A 144 -2.78 -9.65 -3.35
CA VAL A 144 -3.31 -9.51 -4.71
C VAL A 144 -2.12 -9.46 -5.66
N GLU A 145 -2.06 -10.44 -6.56
CA GLU A 145 -1.08 -10.44 -7.64
C GLU A 145 -1.56 -9.55 -8.78
N LEU A 146 -0.65 -8.75 -9.31
CA LEU A 146 -0.89 -7.83 -10.40
C LEU A 146 0.05 -8.16 -11.57
N PRO A 147 -0.31 -7.72 -12.79
CA PRO A 147 0.50 -7.89 -13.99
C PRO A 147 1.97 -7.45 -13.81
N PRO A 148 2.95 -8.18 -14.37
CA PRO A 148 4.35 -7.79 -14.30
C PRO A 148 4.67 -6.49 -15.03
N LEU A 149 5.56 -5.69 -14.43
CA LEU A 149 6.10 -4.48 -15.07
C LEU A 149 7.06 -4.79 -16.21
N ALA A 150 7.46 -6.05 -16.39
CA ALA A 150 8.35 -6.49 -17.47
C ALA A 150 7.86 -6.06 -18.87
N THR A 151 6.55 -5.91 -19.04
CA THR A 151 5.92 -5.43 -20.27
C THR A 151 6.13 -3.93 -20.52
N VAL A 152 6.42 -3.17 -19.47
CA VAL A 152 6.68 -1.72 -19.46
C VAL A 152 8.18 -1.41 -19.36
N LEU A 153 8.99 -2.37 -18.87
CA LEU A 153 10.44 -2.29 -18.77
C LEU A 153 11.19 -1.86 -20.05
N PRO A 154 10.73 -2.15 -21.30
CA PRO A 154 11.43 -1.64 -22.49
C PRO A 154 11.55 -0.11 -22.52
N GLN A 155 10.65 0.61 -21.85
CA GLN A 155 10.72 2.08 -21.72
C GLN A 155 11.80 2.52 -20.71
N LEU A 156 12.27 1.61 -19.85
CA LEU A 156 13.31 1.82 -18.82
C LEU A 156 14.70 1.30 -19.24
N GLY A 157 14.81 0.65 -20.41
CA GLY A 157 15.96 -0.18 -20.81
C GLY A 157 17.33 0.45 -20.60
N ILE A 158 17.48 1.75 -20.86
CA ILE A 158 18.78 2.44 -20.74
C ILE A 158 19.29 2.53 -19.28
N LEU A 159 18.39 2.66 -18.29
CA LEU A 159 18.76 2.81 -16.87
C LEU A 159 19.05 1.49 -16.16
N LEU A 160 18.31 0.44 -16.52
CA LEU A 160 18.40 -0.87 -15.86
C LEU A 160 19.47 -1.76 -16.51
N ASP A 161 19.73 -1.62 -17.80
CA ASP A 161 20.70 -2.47 -18.49
C ASP A 161 22.16 -2.20 -18.10
N SER A 162 22.45 -0.99 -17.62
CA SER A 162 23.76 -0.61 -17.09
C SER A 162 24.06 -1.17 -15.68
N LEU A 163 23.06 -1.76 -15.01
CA LEU A 163 23.21 -2.28 -13.65
C LEU A 163 23.30 -3.80 -13.60
N PRO A 164 24.01 -4.36 -12.60
CA PRO A 164 23.94 -5.78 -12.30
C PRO A 164 22.49 -6.19 -12.00
N ALA A 165 22.06 -7.35 -12.53
CA ALA A 165 20.73 -7.94 -12.31
C ALA A 165 20.18 -7.79 -10.87
N PRO A 166 20.93 -8.07 -9.78
CA PRO A 166 20.39 -7.97 -8.42
C PRO A 166 20.03 -6.54 -7.96
N HIS A 167 20.55 -5.50 -8.61
CA HIS A 167 20.27 -4.11 -8.24
C HIS A 167 19.17 -3.47 -9.11
N ARG A 168 18.78 -4.13 -10.21
CA ARG A 168 17.80 -3.59 -11.17
C ARG A 168 16.44 -3.39 -10.53
N ILE A 169 15.93 -4.42 -9.84
CA ILE A 169 14.60 -4.37 -9.22
C ILE A 169 14.56 -3.41 -8.04
N LYS A 170 15.63 -3.36 -7.24
CA LYS A 170 15.72 -2.38 -6.16
C LYS A 170 15.70 -0.94 -6.68
N ARG A 171 16.49 -0.62 -7.70
CA ARG A 171 16.49 0.73 -8.30
C ARG A 171 15.17 1.04 -9.00
N LEU A 172 14.51 0.04 -9.58
CA LEU A 172 13.17 0.17 -10.14
C LEU A 172 12.14 0.49 -9.03
N ALA A 173 12.20 -0.21 -7.90
CA ALA A 173 11.33 0.06 -6.76
C ALA A 173 11.51 1.50 -6.24
N GLU A 174 12.76 1.98 -6.17
CA GLU A 174 13.09 3.36 -5.77
C GLU A 174 12.62 4.44 -6.77
N SER A 175 12.32 4.07 -8.02
CA SER A 175 11.86 5.02 -9.05
C SER A 175 10.35 5.01 -9.28
N ILE A 176 9.61 4.23 -8.49
CA ILE A 176 8.16 4.08 -8.59
C ILE A 176 7.52 4.62 -7.31
N CYS A 177 6.45 5.39 -7.48
CA CYS A 177 5.47 5.64 -6.43
C CYS A 177 4.10 5.10 -6.85
N SER A 178 3.26 4.81 -5.87
CA SER A 178 2.01 4.09 -6.08
C SER A 178 0.82 4.79 -5.44
N SER A 179 -0.34 4.66 -6.07
CA SER A 179 -1.64 4.92 -5.45
C SER A 179 -2.57 3.76 -5.75
N VAL A 180 -3.55 3.52 -4.88
CA VAL A 180 -4.46 2.39 -5.00
C VAL A 180 -5.85 2.83 -4.65
N SER A 181 -6.77 2.68 -5.61
CA SER A 181 -8.18 2.96 -5.43
C SER A 181 -8.99 1.68 -5.24
N PHE A 182 -10.04 1.78 -4.42
CA PHE A 182 -10.92 0.68 -4.04
C PHE A 182 -12.36 1.09 -4.30
N SER A 183 -12.87 0.78 -5.50
CA SER A 183 -14.21 1.20 -5.91
C SER A 183 -15.05 0.00 -6.37
N GLY A 184 -16.23 -0.18 -5.79
CA GLY A 184 -17.18 -1.22 -6.22
C GLY A 184 -16.66 -2.66 -6.10
N GLY A 185 -15.66 -2.92 -5.25
CA GLY A 185 -15.00 -4.23 -5.13
C GLY A 185 -13.88 -4.47 -6.15
N THR A 186 -13.59 -3.47 -7.00
CA THR A 186 -12.44 -3.45 -7.89
C THR A 186 -11.30 -2.67 -7.25
N ILE A 187 -10.09 -3.21 -7.38
CA ILE A 187 -8.85 -2.53 -7.01
C ILE A 187 -8.28 -1.94 -8.29
N THR A 188 -7.77 -0.71 -8.24
CA THR A 188 -6.99 -0.15 -9.35
C THR A 188 -5.71 0.41 -8.78
N VAL A 189 -4.57 -0.13 -9.22
CA VAL A 189 -3.24 0.35 -8.81
C VAL A 189 -2.72 1.29 -9.88
N MET A 190 -2.31 2.49 -9.46
CA MET A 190 -1.60 3.44 -10.31
C MET A 190 -0.15 3.47 -9.90
N LEU A 191 0.75 3.32 -10.88
CA LEU A 191 2.18 3.46 -10.67
C LEU A 191 2.67 4.66 -11.47
N ALA A 192 3.34 5.60 -10.80
CA ALA A 192 4.07 6.65 -11.49
C ALA A 192 5.56 6.32 -11.46
N LEU A 193 6.14 6.27 -12.65
CA LEU A 193 7.51 5.88 -12.90
C LEU A 193 8.30 7.11 -13.31
N HIS A 194 9.32 7.44 -12.52
CA HIS A 194 10.20 8.57 -12.80
C HIS A 194 11.49 8.11 -13.47
N ARG A 195 11.77 8.61 -14.68
CA ARG A 195 13.02 8.35 -15.39
C ARG A 195 14.02 9.47 -15.11
N TYR A 196 15.08 9.14 -14.37
CA TYR A 196 16.28 9.99 -14.32
C TYR A 196 17.05 9.80 -15.63
N GLY A 197 17.20 10.83 -16.46
CA GLY A 197 18.23 10.79 -17.49
C GLY A 197 19.56 10.45 -16.82
N LEU A 198 20.26 9.42 -17.29
CA LEU A 198 21.63 9.19 -16.84
C LEU A 198 22.37 10.49 -17.10
N CYS A 199 22.96 11.08 -16.05
CA CYS A 199 23.76 12.28 -16.20
C CYS A 199 24.89 11.96 -17.19
N HIS A 200 24.72 12.31 -18.46
CA HIS A 200 25.85 12.46 -19.34
C HIS A 200 26.68 13.63 -18.77
N PRO A 201 28.01 13.52 -18.68
CA PRO A 201 28.86 14.65 -18.30
C PRO A 201 28.79 15.70 -19.42
N GLY A 202 27.77 16.54 -19.36
CA GLY A 202 27.46 17.60 -20.30
C GLY A 202 26.57 18.66 -19.63
N PRO A 203 26.53 19.89 -20.14
CA PRO A 203 25.88 21.03 -19.48
C PRO A 203 24.33 20.99 -19.50
N ALA A 204 23.72 20.00 -20.14
CA ALA A 204 22.27 19.82 -20.20
C ALA A 204 21.92 18.52 -19.46
N MET A 205 21.29 18.63 -18.29
CA MET A 205 20.59 17.51 -17.68
C MET A 205 19.39 17.18 -18.57
N ASP A 206 19.31 15.93 -19.04
CA ASP A 206 18.12 15.42 -19.72
C ASP A 206 16.89 15.60 -18.82
N SER A 207 15.77 16.01 -19.42
CA SER A 207 14.53 16.22 -18.70
C SER A 207 14.07 14.94 -17.99
N VAL A 208 13.58 15.12 -16.78
CA VAL A 208 12.86 14.08 -16.06
C VAL A 208 11.55 13.82 -16.78
N LYS A 209 11.35 12.58 -17.22
CA LYS A 209 10.05 12.13 -17.73
C LYS A 209 9.35 11.31 -16.66
N LEU A 210 8.13 11.73 -16.31
CA LEU A 210 7.25 10.99 -15.41
C LEU A 210 6.10 10.39 -16.21
N GLU A 211 5.99 9.06 -16.17
CA GLU A 211 4.96 8.29 -16.86
C GLU A 211 4.06 7.61 -15.83
N ILE A 212 2.74 7.70 -16.03
CA ILE A 212 1.74 7.19 -15.09
C ILE A 212 1.01 6.03 -15.75
N PHE A 213 1.07 4.87 -15.10
CA PHE A 213 0.49 3.62 -15.55
C PHE A 213 -0.68 3.22 -14.65
N GLN A 214 -1.75 2.73 -15.26
CA GLN A 214 -2.83 2.04 -14.58
C GLN A 214 -2.62 0.53 -14.68
N ILE A 215 -2.81 -0.16 -13.57
CA ILE A 215 -2.71 -1.61 -13.43
C ILE A 215 -3.97 -2.12 -12.75
N ASP A 216 -4.70 -2.94 -13.46
CA ASP A 216 -5.92 -3.58 -12.96
C ASP A 216 -5.59 -5.02 -12.49
N PRO A 217 -6.27 -5.51 -11.45
CA PRO A 217 -6.11 -6.87 -10.95
C PRO A 217 -6.58 -7.89 -11.99
N PRO A 218 -6.11 -9.14 -11.88
CA PRO A 218 -6.54 -10.21 -12.76
C PRO A 218 -8.05 -10.39 -12.72
N VAL A 219 -8.67 -10.41 -13.90
CA VAL A 219 -10.10 -10.73 -14.04
C VAL A 219 -10.24 -12.23 -14.28
N LYS A 220 -11.20 -12.86 -13.58
CA LYS A 220 -11.57 -14.26 -13.80
C LYS A 220 -12.59 -14.34 -14.93
N GLU A 221 -12.22 -14.85 -16.09
CA GLU A 221 -13.16 -15.06 -17.19
C GLU A 221 -13.84 -16.43 -17.09
N GLY A 222 -15.17 -16.44 -16.92
CA GLY A 222 -15.98 -17.66 -17.07
C GLY A 222 -15.78 -18.76 -16.02
N VAL A 223 -16.68 -19.76 -16.08
CA VAL A 223 -16.62 -20.97 -15.24
C VAL A 223 -15.63 -21.93 -15.89
N GLY A 224 -14.35 -21.78 -15.57
CA GLY A 224 -13.29 -22.74 -15.95
C GLY A 224 -12.05 -22.17 -16.63
N SER A 225 -11.97 -20.87 -16.91
CA SER A 225 -10.74 -20.25 -17.42
C SER A 225 -9.89 -19.64 -16.31
N GLY A 226 -8.58 -19.58 -16.55
CA GLY A 226 -7.59 -18.98 -15.66
C GLY A 226 -7.76 -17.47 -15.51
N TYR A 227 -6.93 -16.88 -14.65
CA TYR A 227 -6.87 -15.43 -14.48
C TYR A 227 -6.20 -14.77 -15.69
N VAL A 228 -6.84 -13.75 -16.27
CA VAL A 228 -6.25 -12.93 -17.33
C VAL A 228 -5.61 -11.71 -16.68
N LEU A 229 -4.30 -11.55 -16.87
CA LEU A 229 -3.55 -10.35 -16.47
C LEU A 229 -3.53 -9.37 -17.64
N HIS A 230 -4.12 -8.20 -17.47
CA HIS A 230 -4.02 -7.13 -18.48
C HIS A 230 -2.68 -6.41 -18.34
N PRO A 231 -1.96 -6.11 -19.43
CA PRO A 231 -0.71 -5.37 -19.32
C PRO A 231 -0.97 -3.97 -18.74
N PRO A 232 -0.02 -3.39 -17.98
CA PRO A 232 -0.12 -2.01 -17.51
C PRO A 232 -0.38 -1.04 -18.67
N LYS A 233 -1.31 -0.09 -18.45
CA LYS A 233 -1.72 0.89 -19.46
C LYS A 233 -1.15 2.26 -19.11
N LEU A 234 -0.37 2.87 -20.02
CA LEU A 234 0.03 4.28 -19.89
C LEU A 234 -1.22 5.18 -20.00
N ILE A 235 -1.46 6.01 -19.00
CA ILE A 235 -2.63 6.91 -18.95
C ILE A 235 -2.25 8.39 -19.01
N ALA A 236 -1.06 8.78 -18.53
CA ALA A 236 -0.60 10.15 -18.56
C ALA A 236 0.93 10.24 -18.59
N THR A 237 1.42 11.38 -19.09
CA THR A 237 2.83 11.78 -19.00
C THR A 237 2.87 13.20 -18.49
N VAL A 238 3.65 13.48 -17.45
CA VAL A 238 3.84 14.85 -16.99
C VAL A 238 4.82 15.55 -17.94
N PRO A 239 4.47 16.73 -18.48
CA PRO A 239 5.35 17.47 -19.38
C PRO A 239 6.69 17.83 -18.74
N ASP A 240 7.73 17.88 -19.57
CA ASP A 240 9.09 18.22 -19.13
C ASP A 240 9.14 19.59 -18.42
N GLY A 241 9.95 19.68 -17.37
CA GLY A 241 10.14 20.92 -16.59
C GLY A 241 9.05 21.23 -15.56
N ASN A 242 8.00 20.41 -15.47
CA ASN A 242 6.97 20.57 -14.44
C ASN A 242 7.36 19.96 -13.10
N LEU A 243 8.20 18.91 -13.10
CA LEU A 243 8.68 18.19 -11.91
C LEU A 243 10.12 17.71 -12.18
N ILE A 244 10.98 17.77 -11.16
CA ILE A 244 12.41 17.42 -11.21
C ILE A 244 12.78 16.32 -10.20
N MET A 245 12.06 16.24 -9.07
CA MET A 245 12.46 15.46 -7.89
C MET A 245 11.23 14.85 -7.20
N PRO A 246 11.41 13.90 -6.27
CA PRO A 246 10.62 12.66 -6.19
C PRO A 246 9.12 12.93 -6.11
N VAL A 247 8.42 12.03 -6.78
CA VAL A 247 7.00 12.15 -7.05
C VAL A 247 6.26 11.26 -6.09
N HIS A 248 5.16 11.75 -5.51
CA HIS A 248 4.21 10.96 -4.76
C HIS A 248 2.88 10.94 -5.50
N LEU A 249 2.23 9.78 -5.53
CA LEU A 249 0.83 9.67 -5.90
C LEU A 249 0.00 9.56 -4.64
N VAL A 250 -1.06 10.35 -4.55
CA VAL A 250 -1.96 10.36 -3.39
C VAL A 250 -3.40 10.37 -3.88
N GLU A 251 -4.22 9.46 -3.38
CA GLU A 251 -5.67 9.49 -3.59
C GLU A 251 -6.34 10.37 -2.54
N CYS A 252 -7.18 11.30 -3.00
CA CYS A 252 -7.93 12.22 -2.16
C CYS A 252 -9.41 12.21 -2.60
N ASP A 253 -10.27 11.60 -1.79
CA ASP A 253 -11.72 11.33 -1.98
C ASP A 253 -12.09 10.53 -3.24
N SER A 254 -11.69 10.98 -4.42
CA SER A 254 -11.82 10.30 -5.73
C SER A 254 -10.86 10.86 -6.79
N GLU A 255 -9.96 11.77 -6.40
CA GLU A 255 -8.96 12.35 -7.29
C GLU A 255 -7.57 11.83 -6.91
N VAL A 256 -6.81 11.39 -7.91
CA VAL A 256 -5.39 11.09 -7.72
C VAL A 256 -4.59 12.35 -8.01
N LEU A 257 -3.79 12.75 -7.04
CA LEU A 257 -2.88 13.88 -7.10
C LEU A 257 -1.46 13.37 -7.34
N VAL A 258 -0.75 14.06 -8.23
CA VAL A 258 0.67 13.88 -8.49
C VAL A 258 1.39 15.03 -7.82
N LEU A 259 2.16 14.72 -6.79
CA LEU A 259 2.97 15.69 -6.05
C LEU A 259 4.43 15.49 -6.41
N GLY A 260 5.20 16.56 -6.44
CA GLY A 260 6.66 16.47 -6.51
C GLY A 260 7.29 17.85 -6.39
N TYR A 261 8.57 17.96 -6.73
CA TYR A 261 9.29 19.22 -6.62
C TYR A 261 9.63 19.80 -7.99
N LYS A 262 9.47 21.13 -8.13
CA LYS A 262 9.85 21.88 -9.34
C LYS A 262 11.33 22.24 -9.42
N ASP A 263 12.05 22.12 -8.30
CA ASP A 263 13.46 22.48 -8.21
C ASP A 263 14.27 21.42 -7.46
N MET A 264 15.59 21.48 -7.63
CA MET A 264 16.55 20.61 -6.93
C MET A 264 16.78 21.02 -5.47
N THR A 265 16.29 22.19 -5.06
CA THR A 265 16.41 22.70 -3.69
C THR A 265 15.27 22.20 -2.79
N TRP A 266 14.34 21.44 -3.35
CA TRP A 266 13.11 20.97 -2.70
C TRP A 266 12.29 22.11 -2.08
N SER A 267 12.34 23.29 -2.70
CA SER A 267 11.73 24.51 -2.16
C SER A 267 10.34 24.77 -2.73
N GLN A 268 10.11 24.32 -3.97
CA GLN A 268 8.85 24.47 -4.69
C GLN A 268 8.16 23.12 -4.87
N ILE A 269 7.10 22.88 -4.09
CA ILE A 269 6.21 21.73 -4.26
C ILE A 269 5.23 22.04 -5.38
N ALA A 270 5.08 21.14 -6.33
CA ALA A 270 4.02 21.21 -7.33
C ALA A 270 3.03 20.05 -7.17
N VAL A 271 1.76 20.37 -7.37
CA VAL A 271 0.64 19.44 -7.25
C VAL A 271 -0.18 19.50 -8.54
N PHE A 272 -0.37 18.34 -9.17
CA PHE A 272 -1.17 18.18 -10.38
C PHE A 272 -2.30 17.21 -10.13
N LYS A 273 -3.48 17.50 -10.67
CA LYS A 273 -4.54 16.50 -10.76
C LYS A 273 -4.22 15.53 -11.89
N LEU A 274 -4.32 14.23 -11.63
CA LEU A 274 -4.11 13.22 -12.67
C LEU A 274 -5.11 13.38 -13.82
N THR A 275 -6.36 13.72 -13.52
CA THR A 275 -7.41 13.97 -14.53
C THR A 275 -7.03 15.10 -15.47
N ASP A 276 -6.44 16.17 -14.95
CA ASP A 276 -5.95 17.29 -15.76
C ASP A 276 -4.77 16.86 -16.65
N LEU A 277 -3.85 16.06 -16.11
CA LEU A 277 -2.72 15.50 -16.89
C LEU A 277 -3.19 14.58 -18.03
N VAL A 278 -4.16 13.68 -17.76
CA VAL A 278 -4.78 12.80 -18.77
C VAL A 278 -5.45 13.63 -19.86
N MET A 279 -6.10 14.75 -19.48
CA MET A 279 -6.75 15.68 -20.40
C MET A 279 -5.78 16.68 -21.04
N GLN A 280 -4.47 16.55 -20.80
CA GLN A 280 -3.43 17.48 -21.25
C GLN A 280 -3.66 18.95 -20.84
N ARG A 281 -4.36 19.15 -19.72
CA ARG A 281 -4.57 20.44 -19.08
C ARG A 281 -3.46 20.62 -18.05
N ASN A 282 -2.46 21.44 -18.38
CA ASN A 282 -1.27 21.59 -17.54
C ASN A 282 -1.50 22.57 -16.36
N ARG A 283 -2.53 22.32 -15.55
CA ARG A 283 -2.95 23.18 -14.42
C ARG A 283 -2.38 22.64 -13.11
N GLY A 284 -1.09 22.88 -12.88
CA GLY A 284 -0.43 22.58 -11.61
C GLY A 284 -0.52 23.74 -10.62
N LEU A 285 -0.73 23.43 -9.35
CA LEU A 285 -0.50 24.38 -8.24
C LEU A 285 0.97 24.30 -7.84
N VAL A 286 1.59 25.45 -7.53
CA VAL A 286 2.97 25.53 -7.04
C VAL A 286 2.98 26.27 -5.72
N PHE A 287 3.61 25.66 -4.74
CA PHE A 287 3.79 26.20 -3.40
C PHE A 287 5.29 26.37 -3.16
N GLY A 288 5.73 27.59 -2.85
CA GLY A 288 7.11 27.89 -2.47
C GLY A 288 7.24 28.07 -0.96
N ARG A 289 8.46 27.90 -0.42
CA ARG A 289 8.79 28.47 0.89
C ARG A 289 8.88 30.00 0.76
N GLU A 290 8.16 30.71 1.63
CA GLU A 290 8.37 32.15 1.87
C GLU A 290 9.77 32.41 2.46
#